data_AF-A0A109LEY7-F1
#
_entry.id   AF-A0A109LEY7-F1
#
_cell.length_a   1.000
_cell.length_b   1.000
_cell.length_c   1.000
_cell.angle_alpha   90.00
_cell.angle_beta   90.00
_cell.angle_gamma   90.00
#
_symmetry.space_group_name_H-M   'P 1'
#
loop_
_entity.id
_entity.type
_entity.pdbx_description
1 polymer ?
#
loop_
_entity_poly.entity_id
_entity_poly.type
_entity_poly.pdbx_seq_one_letter_code
_entity_poly.pdbx_strand_id
1 'polypeptide(L)'
;MARLLSELADDDAIFTADVGSPTVWAARYLKMNGKRRLIGSFNHGSMANAMPQAIGAQAAFPGRQVISMSGDGGFTMLMGDFISLAQLQLPVKLVVFNNSSLGFVAMEMKAAGYLDTGTELKNPDFAAMSNAMGILGIRVEQSEDLEPALRRALAHDGPVLVDVVTATQELVMPPSIKLEQAKGFSLYMLKAVMSGRGDEVIELARTNWLR
;
A
#
# COMPACT_ATOMS: atom_id res chain seq x y z
N MET A 1 8.86 -3.93 -2.65
CA MET A 1 8.64 -3.54 -1.23
C MET A 1 8.21 -4.69 -0.32
N ALA A 2 7.03 -5.30 -0.49
CA ALA A 2 6.49 -6.26 0.49
C ALA A 2 7.39 -7.48 0.79
N ARG A 3 8.13 -8.00 -0.21
CA ARG A 3 9.16 -9.03 -0.01
C ARG A 3 10.21 -8.61 1.02
N LEU A 4 10.80 -7.43 0.82
CA LEU A 4 11.85 -6.90 1.69
C LEU A 4 11.31 -6.62 3.10
N LEU A 5 10.09 -6.07 3.20
CA LEU A 5 9.41 -5.90 4.49
C LEU A 5 9.24 -7.23 5.24
N SER A 6 8.88 -8.31 4.53
CA SER A 6 8.79 -9.66 5.13
C SER A 6 10.14 -10.23 5.58
N GLU A 7 11.24 -9.85 4.92
CA GLU A 7 12.60 -10.32 5.23
C GLU A 7 13.21 -9.57 6.43
N LEU A 8 12.88 -8.28 6.58
CA LEU A 8 13.40 -7.42 7.64
C LEU A 8 12.59 -7.45 8.93
N ALA A 9 11.30 -7.78 8.85
CA ALA A 9 10.40 -7.80 10.01
C ALA A 9 10.73 -8.95 10.98
N ASP A 10 10.33 -8.79 12.23
CA ASP A 10 10.56 -9.78 13.28
C ASP A 10 9.88 -11.12 12.96
N ASP A 11 10.43 -12.20 13.52
CA ASP A 11 9.91 -13.56 13.33
C ASP A 11 8.51 -13.77 13.94
N ASP A 12 8.07 -12.87 14.82
CA ASP A 12 6.73 -12.85 15.39
C ASP A 12 6.02 -11.51 15.15
N ALA A 13 6.36 -10.77 14.10
CA ALA A 13 5.66 -9.53 13.75
C ALA A 13 4.15 -9.75 13.49
N ILE A 14 3.35 -8.74 13.83
CA ILE A 14 1.92 -8.67 13.47
C ILE A 14 1.78 -7.71 12.30
N PHE A 15 1.28 -8.20 11.18
CA PHE A 15 0.98 -7.41 10.00
C PHE A 15 -0.51 -7.08 9.96
N THR A 16 -0.83 -5.84 9.60
CA THR A 16 -2.16 -5.48 9.11
C THR A 16 -2.07 -5.09 7.63
N ALA A 17 -3.06 -5.46 6.84
CA ALA A 17 -3.08 -5.16 5.41
C ALA A 17 -4.39 -4.48 5.01
N ASP A 18 -4.25 -3.35 4.32
CA ASP A 18 -5.40 -2.56 3.89
C ASP A 18 -6.06 -3.19 2.67
N VAL A 19 -7.38 -3.06 2.58
CA VAL A 19 -8.11 -3.51 1.40
C VAL A 19 -7.68 -2.68 0.18
N GLY A 20 -7.18 -3.37 -0.84
CA GLY A 20 -6.50 -2.79 -2.00
C GLY A 20 -5.25 -3.59 -2.36
N SER A 21 -4.31 -2.94 -3.06
CA SER A 21 -3.04 -3.57 -3.40
C SER A 21 -2.23 -4.09 -2.18
N PRO A 22 -2.26 -3.46 -0.98
CA PRO A 22 -1.56 -4.01 0.18
C PRO A 22 -2.02 -5.41 0.58
N THR A 23 -3.32 -5.71 0.48
CA THR A 23 -3.85 -7.06 0.74
C THR A 23 -3.22 -8.10 -0.18
N VAL A 24 -3.06 -7.79 -1.47
CA VAL A 24 -2.47 -8.74 -2.42
C VAL A 24 -0.97 -8.89 -2.18
N TRP A 25 -0.27 -7.80 -1.92
CA TRP A 25 1.15 -7.85 -1.62
C TRP A 25 1.46 -8.57 -0.31
N ALA A 26 0.64 -8.35 0.71
CA ALA A 26 0.71 -9.08 1.97
C ALA A 26 0.52 -10.58 1.73
N ALA A 27 -0.56 -10.96 1.05
CA ALA A 27 -0.88 -12.37 0.80
C ALA A 27 0.17 -13.10 -0.06
N ARG A 28 0.80 -12.41 -1.02
CA ARG A 28 1.78 -13.03 -1.94
C ARG A 28 3.20 -13.05 -1.41
N TYR A 29 3.61 -12.09 -0.59
CA TYR A 29 5.02 -11.90 -0.23
C TYR A 29 5.34 -12.09 1.25
N LEU A 30 4.37 -12.01 2.17
CA LEU A 30 4.65 -12.27 3.59
C LEU A 30 4.87 -13.76 3.81
N LYS A 31 6.08 -14.11 4.26
CA LYS A 31 6.43 -15.48 4.67
C LYS A 31 5.90 -15.71 6.09
N MET A 32 4.78 -16.42 6.18
CA MET A 32 4.16 -16.82 7.46
C MET A 32 4.87 -18.05 8.03
N ASN A 33 5.04 -18.08 9.35
CA ASN A 33 5.85 -19.10 10.05
C ASN A 33 5.16 -19.68 11.30
N GLY A 34 3.84 -19.48 11.43
CA GLY A 34 3.04 -19.90 12.60
C GLY A 34 3.10 -18.94 13.79
N LYS A 35 4.09 -18.03 13.87
CA LYS A 35 4.22 -17.00 14.91
C LYS A 35 3.71 -15.63 14.45
N ARG A 36 4.09 -15.25 13.22
CA ARG A 36 3.58 -14.05 12.53
C ARG A 36 2.05 -14.11 12.41
N ARG A 37 1.42 -12.94 12.45
CA ARG A 37 -0.03 -12.79 12.27
C ARG A 37 -0.31 -11.83 11.13
N LEU A 38 -1.37 -12.09 10.37
CA LEU A 38 -1.87 -11.20 9.33
C LEU A 38 -3.33 -10.88 9.63
N ILE A 39 -3.63 -9.60 9.79
CA ILE A 39 -4.97 -9.08 10.10
C ILE A 39 -5.40 -8.18 8.94
N GLY A 40 -6.67 -8.23 8.57
CA GLY A 40 -7.22 -7.36 7.55
C GLY A 40 -8.73 -7.47 7.48
N SER A 41 -9.37 -6.55 6.77
CA SER A 41 -10.82 -6.59 6.51
C SER A 41 -11.16 -7.57 5.37
N PHE A 42 -10.73 -8.83 5.48
CA PHE A 42 -10.75 -9.77 4.36
C PHE A 42 -12.15 -10.25 3.96
N ASN A 43 -13.06 -10.38 4.93
CA ASN A 43 -14.43 -10.79 4.67
C ASN A 43 -15.35 -9.60 4.38
N HIS A 44 -15.22 -8.52 5.16
CA HIS A 44 -16.07 -7.34 4.99
C HIS A 44 -15.62 -6.47 3.80
N GLY A 45 -14.33 -6.45 3.48
CA GLY A 45 -13.80 -5.70 2.35
C GLY A 45 -13.74 -4.19 2.58
N SER A 46 -13.73 -3.72 3.83
CA SER A 46 -13.64 -2.28 4.13
C SER A 46 -12.21 -1.78 3.99
N MET A 47 -12.03 -0.70 3.23
CA MET A 47 -10.81 0.11 3.21
C MET A 47 -10.53 0.77 4.56
N ALA A 48 -9.33 1.35 4.68
CA ALA A 48 -8.85 2.08 5.85
C ALA A 48 -8.69 1.20 7.09
N ASN A 49 -8.65 -0.12 6.92
CA ASN A 49 -8.67 -1.05 8.03
C ASN A 49 -7.29 -1.24 8.66
N ALA A 50 -6.21 -1.08 7.88
CA ALA A 50 -4.87 -1.46 8.32
C ALA A 50 -4.39 -0.69 9.57
N MET A 51 -4.44 0.64 9.54
CA MET A 51 -3.93 1.47 10.63
C MET A 51 -4.77 1.33 11.91
N PRO A 52 -6.11 1.42 11.91
CA PRO A 52 -6.90 1.21 13.12
C PRO A 52 -6.73 -0.20 13.71
N GLN A 53 -6.63 -1.24 12.87
CA GLN A 53 -6.33 -2.59 13.34
C GLN A 53 -4.93 -2.71 13.92
N ALA A 54 -3.94 -1.97 13.37
CA ALA A 54 -2.58 -1.93 13.91
C ALA A 54 -2.53 -1.23 15.27
N ILE A 55 -3.29 -0.15 15.46
CA ILE A 55 -3.45 0.53 16.76
C ILE A 55 -3.96 -0.48 17.80
N GLY A 56 -5.05 -1.19 17.49
CA GLY A 56 -5.60 -2.20 18.40
C GLY A 56 -4.62 -3.36 18.67
N ALA A 57 -3.93 -3.85 17.64
CA ALA A 57 -2.94 -4.91 17.78
C ALA A 57 -1.74 -4.50 18.64
N GLN A 58 -1.23 -3.29 18.45
CA GLN A 58 -0.08 -2.78 19.22
C GLN A 58 -0.45 -2.55 20.69
N ALA A 59 -1.68 -2.08 20.96
CA ALA A 59 -2.18 -1.95 22.33
C ALA A 59 -2.35 -3.32 23.03
N ALA A 60 -2.81 -4.34 22.29
CA ALA A 60 -2.98 -5.69 22.83
C ALA A 60 -1.64 -6.45 23.01
N PHE A 61 -0.64 -6.13 22.19
CA PHE A 61 0.66 -6.79 22.17
C PHE A 61 1.81 -5.76 22.20
N PRO A 62 2.02 -5.04 23.31
CA PRO A 62 2.95 -3.91 23.36
C PRO A 62 4.42 -4.28 23.10
N GLY A 63 4.81 -5.54 23.37
CA GLY A 63 6.17 -6.04 23.13
C GLY A 63 6.41 -6.63 21.73
N ARG A 64 5.42 -6.66 20.85
CA ARG A 64 5.57 -7.19 19.48
C ARG A 64 5.65 -6.05 18.47
N GLN A 65 6.45 -6.26 17.43
CA GLN A 65 6.48 -5.38 16.28
C GLN A 65 5.16 -5.48 15.51
N VAL A 66 4.46 -4.34 15.35
CA VAL A 66 3.25 -4.25 14.55
C VAL A 66 3.51 -3.39 13.31
N ILE A 67 3.23 -3.96 12.14
CA ILE A 67 3.48 -3.33 10.84
C ILE A 67 2.14 -3.12 10.12
N SER A 68 1.80 -1.88 9.83
CA SER A 68 0.62 -1.53 9.03
C SER A 68 1.01 -1.36 7.58
N MET A 69 0.48 -2.21 6.70
CA MET A 69 0.61 -2.10 5.25
C MET A 69 -0.61 -1.35 4.71
N SER A 70 -0.50 -0.02 4.62
CA SER A 70 -1.61 0.87 4.27
C SER A 70 -1.56 1.31 2.81
N GLY A 71 -2.70 1.38 2.13
CA GLY A 71 -2.78 2.14 0.88
C GLY A 71 -2.84 3.63 1.21
N ASP A 72 -2.37 4.50 0.32
CA ASP A 72 -2.56 5.94 0.45
C ASP A 72 -4.04 6.35 0.55
N GLY A 73 -4.92 5.77 -0.28
CA GLY A 73 -6.36 6.01 -0.22
C GLY A 73 -7.00 5.56 1.10
N GLY A 74 -6.65 4.37 1.59
CA GLY A 74 -7.20 3.89 2.87
C GLY A 74 -6.58 4.60 4.08
N PHE A 75 -5.30 4.96 4.03
CA PHE A 75 -4.65 5.78 5.05
C PHE A 75 -5.35 7.14 5.19
N THR A 76 -5.63 7.81 4.07
CA THR A 76 -6.26 9.14 4.07
C THR A 76 -7.72 9.13 4.54
N MET A 77 -8.45 8.02 4.37
CA MET A 77 -9.84 7.88 4.84
C MET A 77 -9.99 8.02 6.36
N LEU A 78 -9.02 7.55 7.15
CA LEU A 78 -9.04 7.60 8.61
C LEU A 78 -7.78 8.27 9.20
N MET A 79 -7.14 9.16 8.45
CA MET A 79 -5.88 9.79 8.84
C MET A 79 -5.94 10.54 10.18
N GLY A 80 -7.13 10.96 10.62
CA GLY A 80 -7.33 11.57 11.94
C GLY A 80 -6.84 10.69 13.09
N ASP A 81 -6.97 9.37 12.99
CA ASP A 81 -6.51 8.43 14.02
C ASP A 81 -4.99 8.26 14.05
N PHE A 82 -4.26 8.76 13.05
CA PHE A 82 -2.79 8.71 13.03
C PHE A 82 -2.18 9.43 14.26
N ILE A 83 -2.82 10.50 14.74
CA ILE A 83 -2.40 11.22 15.96
C ILE A 83 -2.44 10.34 17.21
N SER A 84 -3.27 9.29 17.21
CA SER A 84 -3.39 8.37 18.34
C SER A 84 -2.11 7.55 18.54
N LEU A 85 -1.31 7.31 17.49
CA LEU A 85 -0.01 6.63 17.63
C LEU A 85 0.95 7.42 18.54
N ALA A 86 1.01 8.74 18.37
CA ALA A 86 1.80 9.61 19.25
C ALA A 86 1.18 9.72 20.64
N GLN A 87 -0.13 10.00 20.71
CA GLN A 87 -0.82 10.22 21.98
C GLN A 87 -0.78 8.98 22.90
N LEU A 88 -0.88 7.78 22.32
CA LEU A 88 -0.88 6.51 23.05
C LEU A 88 0.51 5.86 23.09
N GLN A 89 1.53 6.50 22.51
CA GLN A 89 2.90 5.99 22.43
C GLN A 89 2.99 4.57 21.85
N LEU A 90 2.18 4.30 20.82
CA LEU A 90 2.12 2.97 20.21
C LEU A 90 3.16 2.86 19.09
N PRO A 91 4.17 1.99 19.19
CA PRO A 91 5.30 1.94 18.26
C PRO A 91 4.98 1.23 16.93
N VAL A 92 3.81 1.51 16.35
CA VAL A 92 3.38 0.95 15.05
C VAL A 92 4.30 1.42 13.94
N LYS A 93 4.69 0.49 13.07
CA LYS A 93 5.49 0.75 11.86
C LYS A 93 4.53 0.85 10.67
N LEU A 94 4.16 2.07 10.29
CA LEU A 94 3.19 2.32 9.23
C LEU A 94 3.92 2.48 7.89
N VAL A 95 3.63 1.61 6.93
CA VAL A 95 4.19 1.65 5.57
C VAL A 95 3.07 1.97 4.58
N VAL A 96 3.12 3.16 3.99
CA VAL A 96 2.14 3.63 3.00
C VAL A 96 2.63 3.24 1.60
N PHE A 97 1.78 2.53 0.87
CA PHE A 97 1.91 2.28 -0.55
C PHE A 97 1.31 3.49 -1.29
N ASN A 98 2.15 4.48 -1.59
CA ASN A 98 1.74 5.73 -2.21
C ASN A 98 1.86 5.60 -3.73
N ASN A 99 0.76 5.19 -4.38
CA ASN A 99 0.67 5.08 -5.84
C ASN A 99 -0.21 6.20 -6.44
N SER A 100 -0.67 7.14 -5.62
CA SER A 100 -1.57 8.23 -6.01
C SER A 100 -2.85 7.74 -6.69
N SER A 101 -3.32 6.52 -6.36
CA SER A 101 -4.49 5.94 -7.02
C SER A 101 -5.25 4.87 -6.22
N LEU A 102 -6.58 4.87 -6.35
CA LEU A 102 -7.45 3.77 -5.96
C LEU A 102 -7.30 2.58 -6.94
N GLY A 103 -6.15 1.90 -6.87
CA GLY A 103 -5.67 1.01 -7.93
C GLY A 103 -6.57 -0.17 -8.31
N PHE A 104 -7.30 -0.77 -7.38
CA PHE A 104 -8.24 -1.86 -7.71
C PHE A 104 -9.44 -1.36 -8.51
N VAL A 105 -10.02 -0.23 -8.11
CA VAL A 105 -11.15 0.38 -8.82
C VAL A 105 -10.70 0.81 -10.22
N ALA A 106 -9.52 1.45 -10.33
CA ALA A 106 -8.94 1.82 -11.62
C ALA A 106 -8.74 0.59 -12.52
N MET A 107 -8.19 -0.50 -11.99
CA MET A 107 -7.98 -1.74 -12.74
C MET A 107 -9.29 -2.36 -13.20
N GLU A 108 -10.31 -2.43 -12.34
CA GLU A 108 -11.63 -3.00 -12.68
C GLU A 108 -12.31 -2.20 -13.80
N MET A 109 -12.24 -0.86 -13.74
CA MET A 109 -12.75 0.01 -14.81
C MET A 109 -12.01 -0.23 -16.13
N LYS A 110 -10.67 -0.31 -16.11
CA LYS A 110 -9.85 -0.61 -17.29
C LYS A 110 -10.14 -1.98 -17.86
N ALA A 111 -10.29 -3.00 -17.01
CA ALA A 111 -10.66 -4.36 -17.41
C ALA A 111 -12.07 -4.44 -18.01
N ALA A 112 -12.99 -3.56 -17.60
CA ALA A 112 -14.30 -3.40 -18.20
C ALA A 112 -14.31 -2.50 -19.46
N GLY A 113 -13.15 -1.96 -19.88
CA GLY A 113 -12.99 -1.13 -21.07
C GLY A 113 -13.45 0.32 -20.92
N TYR A 114 -13.53 0.82 -19.68
CA TYR A 114 -13.76 2.23 -19.36
C TYR A 114 -12.43 2.96 -19.18
N LEU A 115 -12.46 4.28 -19.40
CA LEU A 115 -11.46 5.17 -18.81
C LEU A 115 -11.78 5.27 -17.32
N ASP A 116 -10.76 5.13 -16.47
CA ASP A 116 -10.93 5.29 -15.03
C ASP A 116 -11.23 6.75 -14.67
N THR A 117 -12.12 6.93 -13.69
CA THR A 117 -12.57 8.23 -13.19
C THR A 117 -12.77 8.16 -11.69
N GLY A 118 -12.39 9.20 -10.94
CA GLY A 118 -12.54 9.23 -9.48
C GLY A 118 -11.56 8.33 -8.73
N THR A 119 -10.51 7.87 -9.41
CA THR A 119 -9.49 6.94 -8.89
C THR A 119 -8.15 7.63 -8.65
N GLU A 120 -7.95 8.85 -9.14
CA GLU A 120 -6.73 9.63 -8.94
C GLU A 120 -6.74 10.29 -7.56
N LEU A 121 -5.60 10.23 -6.87
CA LEU A 121 -5.41 10.86 -5.56
C LEU A 121 -4.30 11.91 -5.65
N LYS A 122 -4.61 13.13 -5.21
CA LYS A 122 -3.59 14.16 -5.00
C LYS A 122 -3.06 14.09 -3.58
N ASN A 123 -2.03 13.28 -3.38
CA ASN A 123 -1.44 13.06 -2.07
C ASN A 123 -0.50 14.20 -1.64
N PRO A 124 -0.45 14.55 -0.34
CA PRO A 124 0.65 15.34 0.20
C PRO A 124 1.91 14.48 0.35
N ASP A 125 3.00 15.08 0.81
CA ASP A 125 4.12 14.33 1.38
C ASP A 125 3.70 13.79 2.76
N PHE A 126 3.42 12.49 2.84
CA PHE A 126 2.96 11.87 4.09
C PHE A 126 4.08 11.78 5.13
N ALA A 127 5.34 11.72 4.72
CA ALA A 127 6.47 11.75 5.64
C ALA A 127 6.63 13.14 6.28
N ALA A 128 6.52 14.21 5.48
CA ALA A 128 6.52 15.58 6.00
C ALA A 128 5.34 15.82 6.96
N MET A 129 4.15 15.35 6.59
CA MET A 129 2.97 15.37 7.47
C MET A 129 3.23 14.61 8.78
N SER A 130 3.81 13.41 8.71
CA SER A 130 4.16 12.62 9.88
C SER A 130 5.11 13.37 10.81
N ASN A 131 6.17 13.94 10.26
CA ASN A 131 7.16 14.71 11.01
C ASN A 131 6.52 15.93 11.70
N ALA A 132 5.56 16.61 11.05
CA ALA A 132 4.81 17.71 11.65
C ALA A 132 3.92 17.29 12.82
N MET A 133 3.51 16.01 12.87
CA MET A 133 2.75 15.41 13.97
C MET A 133 3.64 14.81 15.07
N GLY A 134 4.96 14.98 14.99
CA GLY A 134 5.90 14.45 15.98
C GLY A 134 6.17 12.95 15.85
N ILE A 135 5.78 12.33 14.74
CA ILE A 135 6.03 10.92 14.42
C ILE A 135 7.11 10.86 13.33
N LEU A 136 8.11 10.01 13.48
CA LEU A 136 9.18 9.89 12.48
C LEU A 136 8.58 9.56 11.11
N GLY A 137 8.76 10.46 10.14
CA GLY A 137 8.37 10.28 8.75
C GLY A 137 9.59 10.05 7.86
N ILE A 138 9.55 9.00 7.05
CA ILE A 138 10.60 8.67 6.07
C ILE A 138 9.96 8.58 4.69
N ARG A 139 10.42 9.39 3.74
CA ARG A 139 9.97 9.32 2.34
C ARG A 139 10.95 8.52 1.50
N VAL A 140 10.42 7.68 0.62
CA VAL A 140 11.17 6.85 -0.32
C VAL A 140 10.63 7.07 -1.72
N GLU A 141 11.47 7.61 -2.61
CA GLU A 141 11.11 7.86 -4.02
C GLU A 141 11.96 7.02 -4.99
N GLN A 142 13.11 6.53 -4.54
CA GLN A 142 13.99 5.67 -5.33
C GLN A 142 14.07 4.27 -4.72
N SER A 143 14.20 3.26 -5.58
CA SER A 143 14.23 1.86 -5.14
C SER A 143 15.44 1.52 -4.26
N GLU A 144 16.57 2.20 -4.47
CA GLU A 144 17.80 2.03 -3.69
C GLU A 144 17.68 2.52 -2.24
N ASP A 145 16.83 3.51 -1.99
CA ASP A 145 16.59 4.06 -0.65
C ASP A 145 15.64 3.19 0.20
N LEU A 146 14.97 2.23 -0.43
CA LEU A 146 13.92 1.44 0.22
C LEU A 146 14.46 0.57 1.37
N GLU A 147 15.55 -0.16 1.15
CA GLU A 147 16.11 -1.01 2.21
C GLU A 147 16.64 -0.20 3.40
N PRO A 148 17.47 0.84 3.20
CA PRO A 148 17.89 1.72 4.29
C PRO A 148 16.72 2.32 5.06
N ALA A 149 15.67 2.78 4.36
CA ALA A 149 14.48 3.37 4.97
C ALA A 149 13.71 2.35 5.84
N LEU A 150 13.46 1.14 5.33
CA LEU A 150 12.76 0.11 6.09
C LEU A 150 13.56 -0.35 7.31
N ARG A 151 14.88 -0.53 7.18
CA ARG A 151 15.73 -0.88 8.33
C ARG A 151 15.68 0.21 9.41
N ARG A 152 15.78 1.47 9.03
CA ARG A 152 15.67 2.61 9.95
C ARG A 152 14.30 2.65 10.64
N ALA A 153 13.22 2.42 9.89
CA ALA A 153 11.87 2.44 10.42
C ALA A 153 11.63 1.30 11.43
N LEU A 154 12.01 0.07 11.06
CA LEU A 154 11.80 -1.09 11.92
C LEU A 154 12.64 -1.04 13.21
N ALA A 155 13.82 -0.41 13.17
CA ALA A 155 14.68 -0.20 14.34
C ALA A 155 14.30 1.03 15.20
N HIS A 156 13.38 1.88 14.74
CA HIS A 156 13.01 3.08 15.49
C HIS A 156 12.20 2.74 16.75
N ASP A 157 12.63 3.26 17.90
CA ASP A 157 11.91 3.15 19.18
C ASP A 157 10.79 4.21 19.25
N GLY A 158 9.66 3.88 18.62
CA GLY A 158 8.50 4.76 18.51
C GLY A 158 7.65 4.47 17.26
N PRO A 159 6.53 5.19 17.08
CA PRO A 159 5.77 5.14 15.84
C PRO A 159 6.59 5.73 14.69
N VAL A 160 6.42 5.16 13.49
CA VAL A 160 7.08 5.63 12.28
C VAL A 160 6.15 5.48 11.08
N LEU A 161 6.17 6.45 10.18
CA LEU A 161 5.53 6.38 8.87
C LEU A 161 6.61 6.33 7.78
N VAL A 162 6.55 5.30 6.93
CA VAL A 162 7.35 5.19 5.71
C VAL A 162 6.42 5.43 4.52
N ASP A 163 6.59 6.57 3.86
CA ASP A 163 5.87 6.96 2.65
C ASP A 163 6.65 6.47 1.44
N VAL A 164 6.20 5.38 0.82
CA VAL A 164 6.89 4.78 -0.33
C VAL A 164 6.13 5.11 -1.59
N VAL A 165 6.73 5.97 -2.43
CA VAL A 165 6.20 6.30 -3.75
C VAL A 165 6.40 5.08 -4.65
N THR A 166 5.29 4.56 -5.15
CA THR A 166 5.23 3.37 -6.00
C THR A 166 4.63 3.72 -7.35
N ALA A 167 4.83 2.85 -8.34
CA ALA A 167 4.29 3.08 -9.68
C ALA A 167 2.75 3.09 -9.68
N THR A 168 2.15 4.15 -10.23
CA THR A 168 0.69 4.34 -10.32
C THR A 168 0.01 3.18 -11.05
N GLN A 169 0.65 2.69 -12.12
CA GLN A 169 0.11 1.66 -13.00
C GLN A 169 0.57 0.23 -12.67
N GLU A 170 0.99 -0.07 -11.43
CA GLU A 170 1.35 -1.45 -11.06
C GLU A 170 0.10 -2.35 -11.09
N LEU A 171 0.06 -3.30 -12.02
CA LEU A 171 -1.06 -4.22 -12.17
C LEU A 171 -0.91 -5.39 -11.20
N VAL A 172 -1.90 -5.54 -10.33
CA VAL A 172 -2.14 -6.81 -9.68
C VAL A 172 -2.71 -7.78 -10.72
N MET A 173 -1.81 -8.52 -11.35
CA MET A 173 -2.18 -9.55 -12.33
C MET A 173 -2.96 -10.69 -11.65
N PRO A 174 -4.20 -10.98 -12.06
CA PRO A 174 -4.91 -12.17 -11.59
C PRO A 174 -4.22 -13.44 -12.14
N PRO A 175 -4.28 -14.56 -11.42
CA PRO A 175 -3.67 -15.82 -11.86
C PRO A 175 -4.32 -16.42 -13.11
N SER A 176 -5.55 -16.00 -13.45
CA SER A 176 -6.24 -16.37 -14.67
C SER A 176 -6.81 -15.13 -15.35
N ILE A 177 -6.40 -14.87 -16.59
CA ILE A 177 -6.96 -13.81 -17.44
C ILE A 177 -8.15 -14.42 -18.20
N LYS A 178 -9.36 -13.89 -17.99
CA LYS A 178 -10.53 -14.28 -18.79
C LYS A 178 -10.49 -13.58 -20.15
N LEU A 179 -10.97 -14.23 -21.21
CA LEU A 179 -11.00 -13.67 -22.56
C LEU A 179 -11.73 -12.31 -22.62
N GLU A 180 -12.79 -12.14 -21.82
CA GLU A 180 -13.54 -10.88 -21.74
C GLU A 180 -12.73 -9.75 -21.10
N GLN A 181 -11.89 -10.03 -20.10
CA GLN A 181 -10.99 -9.04 -19.51
C GLN A 181 -9.90 -8.61 -20.50
N ALA A 182 -9.39 -9.54 -21.31
CA ALA A 182 -8.42 -9.22 -22.37
C ALA A 182 -9.04 -8.30 -23.45
N LYS A 183 -10.30 -8.56 -23.85
CA LYS A 183 -11.04 -7.68 -24.77
C LYS A 183 -11.29 -6.29 -24.16
N GLY A 184 -11.76 -6.24 -22.92
CA GLY A 184 -12.02 -4.97 -22.23
C GLY A 184 -10.76 -4.14 -22.06
N PHE A 185 -9.64 -4.77 -21.70
CA PHE A 185 -8.34 -4.09 -21.61
C PHE A 185 -7.86 -3.56 -22.98
N SER A 186 -8.08 -4.31 -24.06
CA SER A 186 -7.79 -3.84 -25.43
C SER A 186 -8.62 -2.62 -25.82
N LEU A 187 -9.90 -2.61 -25.42
CA LEU A 187 -10.79 -1.46 -25.63
C LEU A 187 -10.35 -0.23 -24.82
N TYR A 188 -9.90 -0.43 -23.58
CA TYR A 188 -9.31 0.64 -22.77
C TYR A 188 -8.09 1.27 -23.47
N MET A 189 -7.14 0.46 -23.95
CA MET A 189 -5.94 0.97 -24.63
C MET A 189 -6.30 1.83 -25.85
N LEU A 190 -7.27 1.40 -26.67
CA LEU A 190 -7.77 2.18 -27.80
C LEU A 190 -8.38 3.52 -27.36
N LYS A 191 -9.25 3.50 -26.35
CA LYS A 191 -9.89 4.70 -25.82
C LYS A 191 -8.88 5.67 -25.20
N ALA A 192 -7.90 5.18 -24.46
CA ALA A 192 -6.86 5.99 -23.82
C ALA A 192 -6.03 6.75 -24.86
N VAL A 193 -5.62 6.08 -25.94
CA VAL A 193 -4.92 6.74 -27.06
C VAL A 193 -5.81 7.80 -27.72
N MET A 194 -7.07 7.47 -27.99
CA MET A 194 -8.02 8.42 -28.60
C MET A 194 -8.33 9.63 -27.72
N SER A 195 -8.31 9.46 -26.39
CA SER A 195 -8.55 10.54 -25.42
C SER A 195 -7.30 11.33 -25.06
N GLY A 196 -6.16 11.09 -25.70
CA GLY A 196 -4.89 11.77 -25.40
C GLY A 196 -4.13 11.26 -24.18
N ARG A 197 -4.59 10.15 -23.55
CA ARG A 197 -3.94 9.46 -22.41
C ARG A 197 -3.03 8.31 -22.89
N GLY A 198 -2.34 8.52 -24.02
CA GLY A 198 -1.49 7.50 -24.64
C GLY A 198 -0.20 7.20 -23.84
N ASP A 199 0.26 8.19 -23.08
CA ASP A 199 1.33 8.11 -22.10
C ASP A 199 1.06 7.09 -20.99
N GLU A 200 -0.18 6.97 -20.51
CA GLU A 200 -0.55 5.96 -19.51
C GLU A 200 -0.41 4.52 -20.03
N VAL A 201 -0.71 4.31 -21.31
CA VAL A 201 -0.55 3.00 -21.95
C VAL A 201 0.93 2.62 -22.01
N ILE A 202 1.80 3.60 -22.29
CA ILE A 202 3.26 3.42 -22.29
C ILE A 202 3.77 3.13 -20.88
N GLU A 203 3.32 3.88 -19.88
CA GLU A 203 3.70 3.68 -18.47
C GLU A 203 3.27 2.30 -17.96
N LEU A 204 2.05 1.87 -18.30
CA LEU A 204 1.53 0.56 -17.93
C LEU A 204 2.36 -0.57 -18.56
N ALA A 205 2.73 -0.46 -19.84
CA ALA A 205 3.60 -1.43 -20.51
C ALA A 205 5.00 -1.46 -19.88
N ARG A 206 5.59 -0.30 -19.61
CA ARG A 206 6.92 -0.19 -18.98
C ARG A 206 6.95 -0.79 -17.57
N THR A 207 5.93 -0.50 -16.77
CA THR A 207 5.84 -0.94 -15.37
C THR A 207 5.63 -2.45 -15.24
N ASN A 208 4.88 -3.07 -16.16
CA ASN A 208 4.41 -4.45 -16.00
C ASN A 208 5.06 -5.47 -16.93
N TRP A 209 5.57 -5.07 -18.10
CA TRP A 209 6.10 -6.00 -19.12
C TRP A 209 7.60 -5.89 -19.36
N LEU A 210 8.24 -4.78 -18.98
CA LEU A 210 9.69 -4.55 -19.15
C LEU A 210 10.49 -4.83 -17.85
N ARG A 211 10.03 -5.75 -17.00
CA ARG A 211 10.77 -6.18 -15.80
C ARG A 211 11.96 -7.06 -16.13
#